data_AF-A0A924YCE6-F1
#
_entry.id   AF-A0A924YCE6-F1
#
_cell.length_a   1.000
_cell.length_b   1.000
_cell.length_c   1.000
_cell.angle_alpha   90.00
_cell.angle_beta   90.00
_cell.angle_gamma   90.00
#
_symmetry.space_group_name_H-M   'P 1'
#
loop_
_entity.id
_entity.type
_entity.pdbx_description
1 polymer ?
#
loop_
_entity_poly.entity_id
_entity_poly.type
_entity_poly.pdbx_seq_one_letter_code
_entity_poly.pdbx_strand_id
1 'polypeptide(L)' 'TLMATNNVNIGSWHTGRVKVGGNTLTVLTLDQPIPDAVLNELREQDFVRHAIQVKI' A
#
# COMPACT_ATOMS: atom_id res chain seq x y z
N THR A 1 12.28 -1.38 -0.28
CA THR A 1 10.85 -1.68 -0.03
C THR A 1 10.13 -1.74 -1.36
N LEU A 2 8.97 -2.40 -1.46
CA LEU A 2 8.27 -2.60 -2.74
C LEU A 2 8.13 -1.31 -3.58
N MET A 3 7.80 -0.18 -2.93
CA MET A 3 7.68 1.12 -3.60
C MET A 3 9.03 1.64 -4.13
N ALA A 4 10.08 1.60 -3.30
CA ALA A 4 11.41 2.07 -3.69
C ALA A 4 12.03 1.23 -4.82
N THR A 5 11.82 -0.09 -4.81
CA THR A 5 12.28 -0.99 -5.90
C THR A 5 11.62 -0.62 -7.23
N ASN A 6 10.40 -0.09 -7.19
CA ASN A 6 9.64 0.34 -8.35
C ASN A 6 9.75 1.86 -8.62
N ASN A 7 10.71 2.53 -7.98
CA ASN A 7 10.99 3.97 -8.15
C ASN A 7 9.76 4.86 -7.91
N VAL A 8 8.95 4.54 -6.90
CA VAL A 8 7.77 5.31 -6.47
C VAL A 8 8.03 5.88 -5.08
N ASN A 9 7.83 7.18 -4.92
CA ASN A 9 8.01 7.85 -3.64
C ASN A 9 6.68 7.92 -2.87
N ILE A 10 6.80 7.91 -1.54
CA ILE A 10 5.67 8.04 -0.63
C ILE A 10 5.62 9.47 -0.13
N GLY A 11 4.59 10.22 -0.53
CA GLY A 11 4.33 11.58 -0.05
C GLY A 11 3.66 11.62 1.32
N SER A 12 2.83 10.62 1.64
CA SER A 12 2.24 10.48 2.97
C SER A 12 2.00 9.02 3.33
N TRP A 13 2.11 8.70 4.63
CA TRP A 13 1.87 7.37 5.17
C TRP A 13 1.01 7.49 6.43
N HIS A 14 -0.18 6.90 6.41
CA HIS A 14 -1.06 6.84 7.57
C HIS A 14 -1.46 5.40 7.83
N THR A 15 -1.10 4.85 9.00
CA THR A 15 -1.52 3.51 9.42
C THR A 15 -2.33 3.58 10.70
N GLY A 16 -3.52 3.01 10.65
CA GLY A 16 -4.38 2.75 11.80
C GLY A 16 -4.52 1.25 12.04
N ARG A 17 -4.95 0.89 13.25
CA ARG A 17 -5.38 -0.46 13.60
C ARG A 17 -6.68 -0.38 14.38
N VAL A 18 -7.57 -1.35 14.20
CA VAL A 18 -8.86 -1.39 14.93
C VAL A 18 -8.62 -1.53 16.44
N LYS A 19 -7.69 -2.40 16.82
CA LYS A 19 -7.25 -2.65 18.20
C LYS A 19 -5.86 -3.28 18.19
N VAL A 20 -5.23 -3.43 19.35
CA VAL A 20 -3.97 -4.18 19.49
C VAL A 20 -4.18 -5.62 18.98
N GLY A 21 -3.31 -6.07 18.07
CA GLY A 21 -3.41 -7.39 17.41
C GLY A 21 -4.53 -7.53 16.38
N GLY A 22 -5.29 -6.47 16.09
CA GLY A 22 -6.34 -6.46 15.09
C GLY A 22 -5.84 -6.08 13.69
N ASN A 23 -6.77 -6.03 12.74
CA ASN A 23 -6.49 -5.62 11.36
C ASN A 23 -5.99 -4.17 11.30
N THR A 24 -5.12 -3.92 10.31
CA THR A 24 -4.57 -2.61 9.99
C THR A 24 -5.20 -2.04 8.73
N LEU A 25 -5.33 -0.72 8.67
CA LEU A 25 -5.58 0.02 7.44
C LEU A 25 -4.41 0.98 7.24
N THR A 26 -3.80 0.92 6.06
CA THR A 26 -2.76 1.86 5.65
C THR A 26 -3.24 2.62 4.42
N VAL A 27 -3.13 3.95 4.46
CA VAL A 27 -3.37 4.85 3.33
C VAL A 27 -2.05 5.51 2.96
N LEU A 28 -1.65 5.34 1.71
CA LEU A 28 -0.43 5.92 1.14
C LEU A 28 -0.81 6.95 0.08
N THR A 29 -0.19 8.13 0.14
CA THR A 29 -0.16 9.04 -1.01
C THR A 29 1.15 8.83 -1.75
N LEU A 30 1.06 8.55 -3.05
CA LEU A 30 2.21 8.30 -3.91
C LEU A 30 2.40 9.48 -4.86
N ASP A 31 3.64 9.75 -5.26
CA ASP A 31 3.97 10.78 -6.24
C ASP A 31 3.51 10.42 -7.66
N GLN A 32 3.41 9.12 -7.94
CA GLN A 32 2.91 8.58 -9.20
C GLN A 32 2.10 7.29 -8.95
N PRO A 33 1.20 6.92 -9.87
CA PRO A 33 0.49 5.65 -9.78
C PRO A 33 1.48 4.48 -9.85
N ILE A 34 1.22 3.42 -9.09
CA ILE A 34 1.98 2.18 -9.22
C ILE A 34 1.46 1.35 -10.41
N PRO A 35 2.34 0.61 -11.12
CA PRO A 35 1.92 -0.33 -12.14
C PRO A 35 1.05 -1.46 -11.58
N ASP A 36 0.14 -2.01 -12.39
CA ASP A 36 -0.76 -3.09 -11.98
C ASP A 36 -0.01 -4.34 -11.49
N ALA A 37 1.14 -4.67 -12.10
CA ALA A 37 1.98 -5.78 -11.67
C ALA A 37 2.47 -5.61 -10.22
N VAL A 38 2.86 -4.39 -9.84
CA VAL A 38 3.33 -4.07 -8.47
C VAL A 38 2.17 -4.11 -7.48
N LEU A 39 0.98 -3.64 -7.90
CA LEU A 39 -0.22 -3.73 -7.08
C LEU A 39 -0.64 -5.18 -6.85
N ASN A 40 -0.47 -6.05 -7.84
CA ASN A 40 -0.74 -7.48 -7.71
C ASN A 40 0.28 -8.16 -6.78
N GLU A 41 1.57 -7.85 -6.91
CA GLU A 41 2.60 -8.34 -5.98
C GLU A 41 2.32 -7.92 -4.53
N LEU A 42 1.83 -6.68 -4.33
CA LEU A 42 1.42 -6.21 -3.01
C LEU A 42 0.23 -7.02 -2.45
N ARG A 43 -0.72 -7.39 -3.30
CA ARG A 43 -1.90 -8.19 -2.92
C ARG A 43 -1.55 -9.64 -2.60
N GLU A 44 -0.44 -10.15 -3.11
CA GLU A 44 0.04 -11.52 -2.86
C GLU A 44 0.75 -11.68 -1.52
N GLN A 45 1.06 -10.58 -0.81
CA GLN A 45 1.68 -10.66 0.50
C GLN A 45 0.72 -11.28 1.52
N ASP A 46 1.17 -12.26 2.30
CA ASP A 46 0.33 -13.03 3.25
C ASP A 46 -0.45 -12.16 4.24
N PHE A 47 0.06 -10.98 4.58
CA PHE A 47 -0.55 -10.04 5.52
C PHE A 47 -1.47 -9.00 4.87
N VAL A 48 -1.53 -8.93 3.53
CA VAL A 48 -2.38 -7.99 2.79
C VAL A 48 -3.68 -8.68 2.43
N ARG A 49 -4.77 -8.27 3.10
CA ARG A 49 -6.12 -8.77 2.77
C ARG A 49 -6.70 -8.11 1.52
N HIS A 50 -6.54 -6.79 1.42
CA HIS A 50 -7.05 -5.98 0.32
C HIS A 50 -6.11 -4.79 0.07
N ALA A 51 -5.86 -4.51 -1.20
CA ALA A 51 -5.18 -3.30 -1.64
C ALA A 51 -5.85 -2.77 -2.92
N ILE A 52 -6.15 -1.47 -2.95
CA ILE A 52 -6.74 -0.77 -4.10
C ILE A 52 -5.97 0.51 -4.35
N GLN A 53 -5.81 0.86 -5.63
CA GLN A 53 -5.34 2.17 -6.04
C GLN A 53 -6.55 3.04 -6.38
N VAL A 54 -6.64 4.22 -5.79
CA VAL A 54 -7.72 5.19 -6.03
C VAL A 54 -7.11 6.40 -6.74
N LYS A 55 -7.73 6.83 -7.84
CA LYS A 55 -7.36 8.08 -8.52
C LYS A 55 -8.26 9.20 -7.97
N ILE A 56 -7.63 10.24 -7.42
CA ILE A 56 -8.28 11.48 -6.98
C ILE A 56 -8.23 12.49 -8.11
#